data_AF-G2GCC6-F1
#
_entry.id   AF-G2GCC6-F1
#
_cell.length_a   1.000
_cell.length_b   1.000
_cell.length_c   1.000
_cell.angle_alpha   90.00
_cell.angle_beta   90.00
_cell.angle_gamma   90.00
#
_symmetry.space_group_name_H-M   'P 1'
#
loop_
_entity.id
_entity.type
_entity.pdbx_description
1 polymer ?
#
loop_
_entity_poly.entity_id
_entity_poly.type
_entity_poly.pdbx_seq_one_letter_code
_entity_poly.pdbx_strand_id
1 'polypeptide(L)'
;MHDPTSERLASYADVLAGELPGTWTSAHLPAEAKDDLAELAERIWDLDLVAASLAEHALTEAAVLSHPDGAQFAVLDRHDGRDGFLIAALAPPALPDEAYRAVAEPNGIALTDDPFLSAEQIADDLLARYDRALAQARHNALASVQPSQPDRVVLTWQVDGSIATAPADDRAGAILTAHGFVQDPPSGIYRLTGDDTQAQARALRAIGPRLDALGIGTALQHPAGRSAPTAAPASPPPVPAGARSQAVRSR
;
A
#
# COMPACT_ATOMS: atom_id res chain seq x y z
N MET A 1 13.86 26.52 24.37
CA MET A 1 15.24 26.03 24.48
C MET A 1 15.38 25.07 23.30
N HIS A 2 16.06 25.48 22.23
CA HIS A 2 16.28 24.62 21.06
C HIS A 2 17.25 23.51 21.47
N ASP A 3 16.94 22.28 21.09
CA ASP A 3 17.82 21.14 21.32
C ASP A 3 18.92 21.14 20.24
N PRO A 4 20.21 21.26 20.59
CA PRO A 4 21.30 21.24 19.61
C PRO A 4 21.39 19.95 18.81
N THR A 5 20.81 18.85 19.27
CA THR A 5 20.71 17.60 18.49
C THR A 5 19.74 17.75 17.31
N SER A 6 18.65 18.48 17.51
CA SER A 6 17.63 18.64 16.48
C SER A 6 18.08 19.54 15.32
N GLU A 7 18.85 20.58 15.62
CA GLU A 7 19.54 21.36 14.57
C GLU A 7 20.57 20.51 13.80
N ARG A 8 21.25 19.56 14.47
CA ARG A 8 22.23 18.66 13.85
C ARG A 8 21.56 17.72 12.86
N LEU A 9 20.46 17.07 13.25
CA LEU A 9 19.73 16.13 12.39
C LEU A 9 19.19 16.84 11.15
N ALA A 10 18.53 17.99 11.32
CA ALA A 10 17.97 18.76 10.21
C ALA A 10 19.06 19.23 9.24
N SER A 11 20.17 19.78 9.75
CA SER A 11 21.29 20.22 8.91
C SER A 11 21.97 19.05 8.19
N TYR A 12 22.13 17.91 8.86
CA TYR A 12 22.73 16.72 8.26
C TYR A 12 21.86 16.18 7.12
N ALA A 13 20.55 16.07 7.35
CA ALA A 13 19.61 15.59 6.35
C ALA A 13 19.48 16.53 5.13
N ASP A 14 19.60 17.84 5.33
CA ASP A 14 19.59 18.82 4.23
C ASP A 14 20.80 18.66 3.30
N VAL A 15 22.00 18.52 3.88
CA VAL A 15 23.21 18.23 3.08
C VAL A 15 23.09 16.87 2.39
N LEU A 16 22.62 15.85 3.11
CA LEU A 16 22.43 14.51 2.57
C LEU A 16 21.49 14.51 1.36
N ALA A 17 20.38 15.26 1.43
CA ALA A 17 19.44 15.40 0.31
C ALA A 17 20.11 16.02 -0.94
N GLY A 18 21.01 16.99 -0.75
CA GLY A 18 21.77 17.62 -1.84
C GLY A 18 22.76 16.69 -2.54
N GLU A 19 23.28 15.69 -1.82
CA GLU A 19 24.32 14.78 -2.32
C GLU A 19 23.75 13.46 -2.89
N LEU A 20 22.52 13.10 -2.55
CA LEU A 20 21.88 11.90 -3.09
C LEU A 20 21.65 12.00 -4.61
N PRO A 21 21.77 10.89 -5.36
CA PRO A 21 21.49 10.88 -6.80
C PRO A 21 20.06 11.33 -7.11
N GLY A 22 19.92 12.29 -8.04
CA GLY A 22 18.62 12.81 -8.45
C GLY A 22 18.31 14.16 -7.79
N THR A 23 17.06 14.38 -7.41
CA THR A 23 16.63 15.63 -6.76
C THR A 23 15.88 15.28 -5.50
N TRP A 24 16.58 15.19 -4.38
CA TRP A 24 15.96 14.92 -3.09
C TRP A 24 15.71 16.23 -2.34
N THR A 25 14.63 16.24 -1.56
CA THR A 25 14.30 17.34 -0.64
C THR A 25 14.21 16.81 0.78
N SER A 26 14.67 17.58 1.76
CA SER A 26 14.56 17.25 3.19
C SER A 26 13.42 18.01 3.85
N ALA A 27 12.69 17.35 4.74
CA ALA A 27 11.71 17.96 5.65
C ALA A 27 11.91 17.42 7.07
N HIS A 28 12.13 18.32 8.03
CA HIS A 28 12.33 17.95 9.43
C HIS A 28 11.01 17.84 10.18
N LEU A 29 10.85 16.78 10.97
CA LEU A 29 9.75 16.50 11.88
C LEU A 29 10.24 16.61 13.32
N PRO A 30 9.92 17.71 14.04
CA PRO A 30 10.35 17.92 15.40
C PRO A 30 9.49 17.12 16.40
N ALA A 31 9.93 17.04 17.66
CA ALA A 31 9.26 16.27 18.72
C ALA A 31 7.81 16.68 19.02
N GLU A 32 7.41 17.89 18.65
CA GLU A 32 6.04 18.35 18.76
C GLU A 32 5.10 17.69 17.74
N ALA A 33 5.62 17.19 16.62
CA ALA A 33 4.88 16.55 15.53
C ALA A 33 4.56 15.07 15.81
N LYS A 34 3.99 14.79 16.99
CA LYS A 34 3.83 13.42 17.52
C LYS A 34 3.03 12.49 16.60
N ASP A 35 1.94 12.99 16.04
CA ASP A 35 1.08 12.20 15.15
C ASP A 35 1.83 11.87 13.85
N ASP A 36 2.54 12.85 13.28
CA ASP A 36 3.36 12.64 12.08
C ASP A 36 4.52 11.67 12.33
N LEU A 37 5.15 11.72 13.51
CA LEU A 37 6.21 10.78 13.90
C LEU A 37 5.67 9.36 14.11
N ALA A 38 4.46 9.21 14.63
CA ALA A 38 3.79 7.91 14.77
C ALA A 38 3.46 7.32 13.39
N GLU A 39 2.87 8.12 12.49
CA GLU A 39 2.60 7.71 11.11
C GLU A 39 3.90 7.38 10.35
N LEU A 40 4.97 8.14 10.59
CA LEU A 40 6.28 7.86 9.99
C LEU A 40 6.82 6.51 10.46
N ALA A 41 6.76 6.22 11.76
CA ALA A 41 7.26 4.99 12.34
C ALA A 41 6.55 3.75 11.79
N GLU A 42 5.24 3.82 11.56
CA GLU A 42 4.45 2.74 10.94
C GLU A 42 4.84 2.47 9.49
N ARG A 43 5.36 3.48 8.78
CA ARG A 43 5.75 3.38 7.37
C ARG A 43 7.19 2.95 7.16
N ILE A 44 8.00 2.87 8.21
CA ILE A 44 9.40 2.44 8.08
C ILE A 44 9.45 0.99 7.58
N TRP A 45 10.12 0.80 6.45
CA TRP A 45 10.25 -0.48 5.77
C TRP A 45 11.55 -1.17 6.17
N ASP A 46 11.59 -1.63 7.41
CA ASP A 46 12.73 -2.28 8.05
C ASP A 46 12.26 -3.33 9.06
N LEU A 47 12.95 -4.47 9.13
CA LEU A 47 12.77 -5.49 10.17
C LEU A 47 14.09 -5.84 10.89
N ASP A 48 15.09 -4.97 10.81
CA ASP A 48 16.44 -5.20 11.34
C ASP A 48 16.89 -4.03 12.23
N LEU A 49 17.88 -3.25 11.78
CA LEU A 49 18.57 -2.25 12.60
C LEU A 49 17.65 -1.14 13.11
N VAL A 50 16.79 -0.61 12.24
CA VAL A 50 15.97 0.56 12.58
C VAL A 50 14.77 0.14 13.42
N ALA A 51 14.14 -0.98 13.08
CA ALA A 51 13.08 -1.60 13.88
C ALA A 51 13.58 -1.94 15.30
N ALA A 52 14.79 -2.50 15.42
CA ALA A 52 15.40 -2.78 16.72
C ALA A 52 15.63 -1.49 17.53
N SER A 53 16.14 -0.42 16.90
CA SER A 53 16.32 0.87 17.56
C SER A 53 14.99 1.45 18.07
N LEU A 54 13.95 1.41 17.24
CA LEU A 54 12.61 1.93 17.56
C LEU A 54 11.86 1.13 18.63
N ALA A 55 12.18 -0.16 18.76
CA ALA A 55 11.64 -1.00 19.83
C ALA A 55 12.16 -0.60 21.21
N GLU A 56 13.37 -0.06 21.29
CA GLU A 56 14.01 0.36 22.55
C GLU A 56 13.87 1.87 22.80
N HIS A 57 13.82 2.67 21.73
CA HIS A 57 13.83 4.12 21.78
C HIS A 57 12.71 4.67 20.92
N ALA A 58 11.72 5.28 21.55
CA ALA A 58 10.63 5.92 20.82
C ALA A 58 11.16 7.03 19.91
N LEU A 59 10.59 7.12 18.70
CA LEU A 59 10.96 8.16 17.74
C LEU A 59 10.59 9.55 18.28
N THR A 60 11.59 10.38 18.55
CA THR A 60 11.41 11.74 19.08
C THR A 60 11.54 12.83 18.04
N GLU A 61 12.29 12.58 16.97
CA GLU A 61 12.42 13.49 15.83
C GLU A 61 12.92 12.70 14.62
N ALA A 62 12.70 13.24 13.42
CA ALA A 62 13.16 12.63 12.19
C ALA A 62 13.31 13.67 11.08
N ALA A 63 14.04 13.34 10.03
CA ALA A 63 13.97 14.05 8.76
C ALA A 63 13.53 13.11 7.66
N VAL A 64 12.59 13.56 6.83
CA VAL A 64 12.09 12.81 5.70
C VAL A 64 12.74 13.34 4.43
N LEU A 65 13.52 12.50 3.76
CA LEU A 65 14.03 12.75 2.43
C LEU A 65 12.99 12.28 1.42
N SER A 66 12.62 13.15 0.47
CA SER A 66 11.62 12.83 -0.55
C SER A 66 12.18 13.07 -1.95
N HIS A 67 11.97 12.11 -2.84
CA HIS A 67 12.30 12.20 -4.25
C HIS A 67 11.01 12.40 -5.09
N PRO A 68 11.05 13.14 -6.22
CA PRO A 68 9.88 13.43 -7.06
C PRO A 68 9.14 12.21 -7.62
N ASP A 69 9.79 11.05 -7.70
CA ASP A 69 9.15 9.80 -8.13
C ASP A 69 8.34 9.11 -7.01
N GLY A 70 8.31 9.70 -5.82
CA GLY A 70 7.61 9.21 -4.64
C GLY A 70 8.46 8.33 -3.72
N ALA A 71 9.74 8.10 -4.01
CA ALA A 71 10.64 7.45 -3.06
C ALA A 71 10.85 8.35 -1.83
N GLN A 72 10.82 7.76 -0.64
CA GLN A 72 11.04 8.49 0.60
C GLN A 72 11.90 7.69 1.57
N PHE A 73 12.81 8.39 2.26
CA PHE A 73 13.66 7.85 3.31
C PHE A 73 13.47 8.64 4.60
N ALA A 74 13.62 7.98 5.74
CA ALA A 74 13.60 8.62 7.06
C ALA A 74 14.98 8.55 7.70
N VAL A 75 15.50 9.70 8.12
CA VAL A 75 16.74 9.84 8.89
C VAL A 75 16.37 10.06 10.36
N LEU A 76 16.95 9.26 11.25
CA LEU A 76 16.60 9.17 12.66
C LEU A 76 17.86 9.25 13.52
N ASP A 77 17.71 9.65 14.78
CA ASP A 77 18.80 9.53 15.74
C ASP A 77 19.23 8.08 15.95
N ARG A 78 20.52 7.93 16.25
CA ARG A 78 21.14 6.65 16.55
C ARG A 78 21.37 6.53 18.05
N HIS A 79 20.99 5.40 18.64
CA HIS A 79 21.01 5.20 20.10
C HIS A 79 21.94 4.09 20.59
N ASP A 80 22.82 3.56 19.73
CA ASP A 80 23.76 2.48 20.10
C ASP A 80 25.10 2.99 20.70
N GLY A 81 25.15 4.27 21.08
CA GLY A 81 26.32 4.92 21.67
C GLY A 81 27.42 5.31 20.70
N ARG A 82 27.21 5.16 19.39
CA ARG A 82 28.09 5.72 18.35
C ARG A 82 27.48 6.98 17.75
N ASP A 83 28.36 7.86 17.28
CA ASP A 83 27.93 9.05 16.56
C ASP A 83 27.28 8.68 15.20
N GLY A 84 26.48 9.61 14.68
CA GLY A 84 25.80 9.51 13.40
C GLY A 84 24.29 9.31 13.54
N PHE A 85 23.68 8.87 12.44
CA PHE A 85 22.24 8.70 12.30
C PHE A 85 21.89 7.31 11.79
N LEU A 86 20.61 6.97 11.81
CA LEU A 86 20.06 5.83 11.08
C LEU A 86 19.29 6.36 9.87
N ILE A 87 19.25 5.59 8.80
CA ILE A 87 18.35 5.85 7.67
C ILE A 87 17.60 4.58 7.28
N ALA A 88 16.30 4.70 7.01
CA ALA A 88 15.47 3.62 6.51
C ALA A 88 14.62 4.06 5.31
N ALA A 89 14.27 3.08 4.48
CA ALA A 89 13.27 3.28 3.45
C ALA A 89 11.86 3.40 4.03
N LEU A 90 11.01 4.20 3.42
CA LEU A 90 9.58 4.22 3.74
C LEU A 90 8.80 3.39 2.72
N ALA A 91 7.86 2.58 3.20
CA ALA A 91 6.91 1.89 2.36
C ALA A 91 5.99 2.93 1.67
N PRO A 92 5.83 2.85 0.33
CA PRO A 92 4.90 3.72 -0.37
C PRO A 92 3.44 3.51 0.09
N PRO A 93 2.71 4.57 0.46
CA PRO A 93 1.34 4.42 0.98
C PRO A 93 0.32 4.03 -0.11
N ALA A 94 0.71 4.07 -1.39
CA ALA A 94 -0.19 3.81 -2.52
C ALA A 94 -0.42 2.30 -2.81
N LEU A 95 0.36 1.41 -2.20
CA LEU A 95 0.22 -0.04 -2.38
C LEU A 95 -0.53 -0.66 -1.20
N PRO A 96 -1.40 -1.67 -1.45
CA PRO A 96 -2.10 -2.36 -0.37
C PRO A 96 -1.14 -3.22 0.46
N ASP A 97 -1.46 -3.46 1.73
CA ASP A 97 -0.63 -4.24 2.66
C ASP A 97 -0.21 -5.62 2.10
N GLU A 98 -1.10 -6.29 1.37
CA GLU A 98 -0.79 -7.59 0.78
C GLU A 98 0.33 -7.54 -0.27
N ALA A 99 0.56 -6.39 -0.90
CA ALA A 99 1.65 -6.21 -1.86
C ALA A 99 3.02 -6.42 -1.20
N TYR A 100 3.13 -6.05 0.08
CA TYR A 100 4.36 -6.18 0.86
C TYR A 100 4.60 -7.58 1.41
N ARG A 101 3.60 -8.48 1.33
CA ARG A 101 3.74 -9.85 1.85
C ARG A 101 4.86 -10.59 1.13
N ALA A 102 5.75 -11.20 1.92
CA ALA A 102 6.91 -11.96 1.45
C ALA A 102 7.90 -11.16 0.59
N VAL A 103 7.84 -9.82 0.65
CA VAL A 103 8.88 -8.95 0.11
C VAL A 103 9.95 -8.80 1.18
N ALA A 104 11.20 -9.11 0.84
CA ALA A 104 12.31 -8.80 1.73
C ALA A 104 12.42 -7.27 1.86
N GLU A 105 12.38 -6.78 3.10
CA GLU A 105 12.49 -5.36 3.41
C GLU A 105 13.83 -4.83 2.91
N PRO A 106 13.88 -3.56 2.46
CA PRO A 106 15.14 -2.90 2.14
C PRO A 106 16.09 -3.02 3.32
N ASN A 107 15.60 -2.76 4.55
CA ASN A 107 16.34 -2.60 5.79
C ASN A 107 17.23 -1.35 5.80
N GLY A 108 17.19 -0.61 6.89
CA GLY A 108 17.97 0.60 7.09
C GLY A 108 19.43 0.33 7.33
N ILE A 109 20.21 1.40 7.32
CA ILE A 109 21.65 1.38 7.58
C ILE A 109 22.01 2.47 8.59
N ALA A 110 23.11 2.23 9.31
CA ALA A 110 23.74 3.27 10.09
C ALA A 110 24.56 4.18 9.18
N LEU A 111 24.37 5.48 9.35
CA LEU A 111 25.11 6.52 8.67
C LEU A 111 26.33 6.95 9.49
N THR A 112 27.32 7.51 8.78
CA THR A 112 28.46 8.15 9.41
C THR A 112 28.12 9.61 9.76
N ASP A 113 29.02 10.31 10.45
CA ASP A 113 28.88 11.75 10.67
C ASP A 113 29.15 12.60 9.41
N ASP A 114 29.67 11.99 8.35
CA ASP A 114 29.94 12.65 7.07
C ASP A 114 28.78 12.40 6.09
N PRO A 115 27.95 13.42 5.79
CA PRO A 115 26.80 13.26 4.90
C PRO A 115 27.22 12.90 3.46
N PHE A 116 28.43 13.24 3.02
CA PHE A 116 28.91 12.92 1.67
C PHE A 116 29.21 11.42 1.53
N LEU A 117 29.91 10.83 2.51
CA LEU A 117 30.17 9.39 2.54
C LEU A 117 28.88 8.59 2.75
N SER A 118 27.97 9.12 3.56
CA SER A 118 26.66 8.52 3.78
C SER A 118 25.80 8.54 2.50
N ALA A 119 25.87 9.59 1.68
CA ALA A 119 25.19 9.63 0.39
C ALA A 119 25.70 8.54 -0.56
N GLU A 120 27.03 8.33 -0.63
CA GLU A 120 27.64 7.24 -1.41
C GLU A 120 27.13 5.88 -0.94
N GLN A 121 27.12 5.63 0.37
CA GLN A 121 26.62 4.38 0.95
C GLN A 121 25.14 4.14 0.64
N ILE A 122 24.31 5.18 0.70
CA ILE A 122 22.88 5.07 0.35
C ILE A 122 22.73 4.77 -1.14
N ALA A 123 23.51 5.43 -2.00
CA ALA A 123 23.44 5.27 -3.44
C ALA A 123 23.84 3.87 -3.91
N ASP A 124 24.93 3.33 -3.34
CA ASP A 124 25.50 2.05 -3.75
C ASP A 124 24.77 0.84 -3.19
N ASP A 125 24.02 0.99 -2.09
CA ASP A 125 23.42 -0.13 -1.37
C ASP A 125 21.92 0.05 -1.08
N LEU A 126 21.54 1.06 -0.27
CA LEU A 126 20.17 1.20 0.20
C LEU A 126 19.18 1.44 -0.96
N LEU A 127 19.53 2.28 -1.94
CA LEU A 127 18.70 2.53 -3.11
C LEU A 127 18.47 1.24 -3.92
N ALA A 128 19.52 0.45 -4.15
CA ALA A 128 19.40 -0.79 -4.91
C ALA A 128 18.49 -1.82 -4.19
N ARG A 129 18.59 -1.92 -2.86
CA ARG A 129 17.70 -2.77 -2.05
C ARG A 129 16.26 -2.26 -2.06
N TYR A 130 16.07 -0.95 -1.93
CA TYR A 130 14.77 -0.31 -2.03
C TYR A 130 14.10 -0.56 -3.38
N ASP A 131 14.79 -0.32 -4.49
CA ASP A 131 14.25 -0.51 -5.84
C ASP A 131 13.83 -1.96 -6.09
N ARG A 132 14.63 -2.92 -5.61
CA ARG A 132 14.31 -4.34 -5.70
C ARG A 132 13.05 -4.70 -4.90
N ALA A 133 12.97 -4.24 -3.65
CA ALA A 133 11.82 -4.49 -2.80
C ALA A 133 10.55 -3.85 -3.39
N LEU A 134 10.66 -2.61 -3.86
CA LEU A 134 9.58 -1.87 -4.48
C LEU A 134 9.09 -2.53 -5.77
N ALA A 135 10.00 -2.99 -6.63
CA ALA A 135 9.64 -3.73 -7.83
C ALA A 135 8.86 -5.01 -7.51
N GLN A 136 9.28 -5.75 -6.47
CA GLN A 136 8.57 -6.93 -6.01
C GLN A 136 7.19 -6.60 -5.43
N ALA A 137 7.08 -5.56 -4.60
CA ALA A 137 5.80 -5.12 -4.04
C ALA A 137 4.82 -4.70 -5.15
N ARG A 138 5.28 -3.93 -6.13
CA ARG A 138 4.49 -3.58 -7.33
C ARG A 138 4.07 -4.81 -8.11
N HIS A 139 4.96 -5.80 -8.28
CA HIS A 139 4.62 -7.06 -8.93
C HIS A 139 3.53 -7.83 -8.17
N ASN A 140 3.63 -7.92 -6.85
CA ASN A 140 2.61 -8.56 -6.01
C ASN A 140 1.26 -7.85 -6.12
N ALA A 141 1.26 -6.51 -6.16
CA ALA A 141 0.06 -5.69 -6.36
C ALA A 141 -0.59 -5.92 -7.74
N LEU A 142 0.20 -6.20 -8.78
CA LEU A 142 -0.32 -6.56 -10.10
C LEU A 142 -0.92 -7.97 -10.09
N ALA A 143 -0.30 -8.92 -9.40
CA ALA A 143 -0.79 -10.30 -9.33
C ALA A 143 -2.17 -10.43 -8.67
N SER A 144 -2.57 -9.46 -7.84
CA SER A 144 -3.92 -9.41 -7.23
C SER A 144 -5.00 -8.81 -8.13
N VAL A 145 -4.64 -8.27 -9.30
CA VAL A 145 -5.56 -7.62 -10.25
C VAL A 145 -5.60 -8.42 -11.54
N GLN A 146 -6.80 -8.88 -11.93
CA GLN A 146 -6.98 -9.54 -13.21
C GLN A 146 -6.86 -8.51 -14.35
N PRO A 147 -6.05 -8.75 -15.39
CA PRO A 147 -5.93 -7.83 -16.53
C PRO A 147 -7.26 -7.68 -17.28
N SER A 148 -7.57 -6.44 -17.66
CA SER A 148 -8.70 -6.10 -18.55
C SER A 148 -8.41 -6.51 -19.99
N GLN A 149 -9.46 -6.64 -20.80
CA GLN A 149 -9.40 -6.79 -22.25
C GLN A 149 -9.79 -5.48 -22.94
N PRO A 150 -9.43 -5.25 -24.21
CA PRO A 150 -9.76 -4.02 -24.92
C PRO A 150 -11.26 -3.68 -24.95
N ASP A 151 -12.13 -4.70 -24.92
CA ASP A 151 -13.58 -4.60 -24.92
C ASP A 151 -14.19 -4.83 -23.52
N ARG A 152 -13.37 -4.98 -22.47
CA ARG A 152 -13.85 -5.29 -21.11
C ARG A 152 -12.90 -4.84 -20.02
N VAL A 153 -13.32 -3.89 -19.19
CA VAL A 153 -12.64 -3.53 -17.94
C VAL A 153 -13.02 -4.49 -16.81
N VAL A 154 -12.02 -5.06 -16.14
CA VAL A 154 -12.21 -5.92 -14.96
C VAL A 154 -11.85 -5.14 -13.69
N LEU A 155 -12.88 -4.76 -12.95
CA LEU A 155 -12.79 -4.12 -11.64
C LEU A 155 -12.67 -5.22 -10.57
N THR A 156 -11.61 -5.19 -9.77
CA THR A 156 -11.37 -6.19 -8.73
C THR A 156 -11.47 -5.52 -7.37
N TRP A 157 -12.48 -5.88 -6.57
CA TRP A 157 -12.52 -5.55 -5.15
C TRP A 157 -11.27 -6.06 -4.48
N GLN A 158 -10.66 -5.23 -3.64
CA GLN A 158 -9.49 -5.57 -2.86
C GLN A 158 -9.92 -5.88 -1.42
N VAL A 159 -9.00 -6.43 -0.62
CA VAL A 159 -9.29 -6.84 0.77
C VAL A 159 -9.52 -5.61 1.66
N ASP A 160 -8.82 -4.52 1.39
CA ASP A 160 -8.96 -3.19 2.02
C ASP A 160 -10.27 -2.45 1.66
N GLY A 161 -11.13 -3.04 0.82
CA GLY A 161 -12.37 -2.41 0.35
C GLY A 161 -12.18 -1.43 -0.80
N SER A 162 -10.95 -1.20 -1.28
CA SER A 162 -10.69 -0.48 -2.52
C SER A 162 -11.08 -1.31 -3.75
N ILE A 163 -11.13 -0.65 -4.92
CA ILE A 163 -11.33 -1.33 -6.21
C ILE A 163 -10.16 -0.99 -7.12
N ALA A 164 -9.53 -2.03 -7.67
CA ALA A 164 -8.38 -1.89 -8.55
C ALA A 164 -8.68 -2.47 -9.94
N THR A 165 -8.09 -1.88 -10.98
CA THR A 165 -8.17 -2.36 -12.36
C THR A 165 -6.93 -1.96 -13.15
N ALA A 166 -6.51 -2.82 -14.08
CA ALA A 166 -5.52 -2.48 -15.10
C ALA A 166 -6.26 -2.42 -16.47
N PRO A 167 -6.65 -1.23 -16.97
CA PRO A 167 -7.33 -1.09 -18.25
C PRO A 167 -6.38 -1.45 -19.40
N ALA A 168 -6.93 -2.03 -20.47
CA ALA A 168 -6.16 -2.40 -21.66
C ALA A 168 -5.94 -1.22 -22.64
N ASP A 169 -6.68 -0.12 -22.47
CA ASP A 169 -6.58 1.06 -23.32
C ASP A 169 -6.67 2.39 -22.54
N ASP A 170 -6.07 3.45 -23.12
CA ASP A 170 -5.99 4.78 -22.51
C ASP A 170 -7.37 5.46 -22.39
N ARG A 171 -8.33 5.06 -23.24
CA ARG A 171 -9.69 5.62 -23.24
C ARG A 171 -10.46 5.21 -21.98
N ALA A 172 -10.36 3.94 -21.60
CA ALA A 172 -10.88 3.46 -20.32
C ALA A 172 -10.16 4.13 -19.15
N GLY A 173 -8.82 4.28 -19.24
CA GLY A 173 -8.02 5.01 -18.25
C GLY A 173 -8.54 6.44 -17.99
N ALA A 174 -8.80 7.22 -19.04
CA ALA A 174 -9.32 8.58 -18.90
C ALA A 174 -10.69 8.64 -18.20
N ILE A 175 -11.59 7.69 -18.48
CA ILE A 175 -12.89 7.60 -17.79
C ILE A 175 -12.70 7.25 -16.32
N LEU A 176 -11.82 6.29 -16.01
CA LEU A 176 -11.52 5.89 -14.64
C LEU A 176 -10.99 7.09 -13.83
N THR A 177 -10.02 7.84 -14.36
CA THR A 177 -9.49 9.05 -13.72
C THR A 177 -10.57 10.11 -13.48
N ALA A 178 -11.43 10.35 -14.48
CA ALA A 178 -12.51 11.33 -14.37
C ALA A 178 -13.54 10.97 -13.28
N HIS A 179 -13.59 9.70 -12.87
CA HIS A 179 -14.48 9.18 -11.84
C HIS A 179 -13.78 8.80 -10.54
N GLY A 180 -12.59 9.38 -10.30
CA GLY A 180 -11.91 9.33 -9.00
C GLY A 180 -10.96 8.15 -8.82
N PHE A 181 -10.69 7.38 -9.87
CA PHE A 181 -9.58 6.42 -9.80
C PHE A 181 -8.24 7.16 -9.92
N VAL A 182 -7.30 6.81 -9.06
CA VAL A 182 -5.91 7.29 -9.15
C VAL A 182 -5.08 6.22 -9.85
N GLN A 183 -4.36 6.62 -10.90
CA GLN A 183 -3.39 5.74 -11.55
C GLN A 183 -2.11 5.73 -10.75
N ASP A 184 -1.56 4.55 -10.49
CA ASP A 184 -0.18 4.37 -10.05
C ASP A 184 0.71 4.30 -11.31
N PRO A 185 1.45 5.38 -11.66
CA PRO A 185 2.18 5.45 -12.94
C PRO A 185 3.16 4.28 -13.19
N PRO A 186 3.89 3.78 -12.17
CA PRO A 186 4.78 2.62 -12.30
C PRO A 186 4.09 1.29 -12.63
N SER A 187 2.87 1.04 -12.12
CA SER A 187 2.16 -0.23 -12.34
C SER A 187 1.07 -0.15 -13.41
N GLY A 188 0.61 1.05 -13.75
CA GLY A 188 -0.53 1.26 -14.64
C GLY A 188 -1.88 0.85 -14.03
N ILE A 189 -1.92 0.48 -12.74
CA ILE A 189 -3.15 0.13 -12.03
C ILE A 189 -3.89 1.41 -11.65
N TYR A 190 -5.19 1.41 -11.89
CA TYR A 190 -6.12 2.44 -11.44
C TYR A 190 -6.82 1.94 -10.19
N ARG A 191 -6.83 2.76 -9.13
CA ARG A 191 -7.43 2.41 -7.84
C ARG A 191 -8.44 3.45 -7.38
N LEU A 192 -9.58 2.97 -6.89
CA LEU A 192 -10.61 3.77 -6.24
C LEU A 192 -10.67 3.39 -4.76
N THR A 193 -10.45 4.36 -3.88
CA THR A 193 -10.44 4.19 -2.41
C THR A 193 -11.80 3.67 -1.89
N GLY A 194 -11.77 2.95 -0.76
CA GLY A 194 -12.94 2.42 -0.06
C GLY A 194 -13.44 3.30 1.10
N ASP A 195 -12.79 4.44 1.38
CA ASP A 195 -13.00 5.21 2.61
C ASP A 195 -14.41 5.84 2.68
N ASP A 196 -14.93 6.25 1.52
CA ASP A 196 -16.33 6.68 1.35
C ASP A 196 -17.05 5.70 0.42
N THR A 197 -17.73 4.72 1.02
CA THR A 197 -18.50 3.70 0.29
C THR A 197 -19.65 4.29 -0.56
N GLN A 198 -20.20 5.46 -0.21
CA GLN A 198 -21.25 6.11 -1.00
C GLN A 198 -20.66 6.82 -2.22
N ALA A 199 -19.53 7.50 -2.07
CA ALA A 199 -18.78 8.06 -3.20
C ALA A 199 -18.31 6.94 -4.13
N GLN A 200 -17.75 5.85 -3.58
CA GLN A 200 -17.30 4.69 -4.33
C GLN A 200 -18.46 4.07 -5.14
N ALA A 201 -19.61 3.81 -4.51
CA ALA A 201 -20.78 3.28 -5.21
C ALA A 201 -21.32 4.22 -6.31
N ARG A 202 -21.26 5.56 -6.09
CA ARG A 202 -21.64 6.54 -7.12
C ARG A 202 -20.68 6.51 -8.31
N ALA A 203 -19.37 6.46 -8.06
CA ALA A 203 -18.35 6.36 -9.10
C ALA A 203 -18.56 5.09 -9.95
N LEU A 204 -18.76 3.93 -9.31
CA LEU A 204 -18.99 2.66 -10.01
C LEU A 204 -20.25 2.67 -10.87
N ARG A 205 -21.35 3.29 -10.40
CA ARG A 205 -22.57 3.44 -11.19
C ARG A 205 -22.39 4.38 -12.37
N ALA A 206 -21.52 5.38 -12.24
CA ALA A 206 -21.27 6.38 -13.28
C ALA A 206 -20.34 5.87 -14.40
N ILE A 207 -19.34 5.05 -14.08
CA ILE A 207 -18.39 4.54 -15.09
C ILE A 207 -19.02 3.55 -16.07
N GLY A 208 -19.97 2.72 -15.61
CA GLY A 208 -20.57 1.65 -16.42
C GLY A 208 -21.14 2.15 -17.75
N PRO A 209 -22.08 3.11 -17.75
CA PRO A 209 -22.64 3.67 -18.98
C PRO A 209 -21.61 4.41 -19.86
N ARG A 210 -20.54 4.96 -19.27
CA ARG A 210 -19.51 5.69 -20.01
C ARG A 210 -18.57 4.74 -20.75
N LEU A 211 -18.19 3.64 -20.12
CA LEU A 211 -17.40 2.58 -20.75
C LEU A 211 -18.23 1.85 -21.81
N ASP A 212 -19.51 1.57 -21.53
CA ASP A 212 -20.43 0.94 -22.48
C ASP A 212 -20.62 1.79 -23.76
N ALA A 213 -20.67 3.12 -23.62
CA ALA A 213 -20.73 4.03 -24.76
C ALA A 213 -19.48 3.97 -25.67
N LEU A 214 -18.35 3.45 -25.16
CA LEU A 214 -17.14 3.16 -25.94
C LEU A 214 -17.09 1.71 -26.47
N GLY A 215 -18.15 0.92 -26.23
CA GLY A 215 -18.19 -0.50 -26.53
C GLY A 215 -17.37 -1.35 -25.55
N ILE A 216 -17.10 -0.83 -24.35
CA ILE A 216 -16.27 -1.48 -23.33
C ILE A 216 -17.17 -1.97 -22.19
N GLY A 217 -17.29 -3.29 -22.07
CA GLY A 217 -18.02 -3.91 -20.96
C GLY A 217 -17.32 -3.70 -19.61
N THR A 218 -18.07 -3.85 -18.52
CA THR A 218 -17.51 -3.82 -17.16
C THR A 218 -17.79 -5.14 -16.46
N ALA A 219 -16.82 -5.63 -15.69
CA ALA A 219 -17.02 -6.77 -14.81
C ALA A 219 -16.44 -6.47 -13.45
N LEU A 220 -17.24 -6.66 -12.40
CA LEU A 220 -16.81 -6.52 -11.02
C LEU A 220 -16.55 -7.91 -10.45
N GLN A 221 -15.38 -8.10 -9.85
CA GLN A 221 -14.94 -9.36 -9.26
C GLN A 221 -14.46 -9.14 -7.84
N HIS A 222 -14.52 -10.19 -7.03
CA HIS A 222 -13.85 -10.25 -5.73
C HIS A 222 -12.53 -11.01 -5.89
N PRO A 223 -11.54 -10.79 -5.01
CA PRO A 223 -10.29 -11.54 -5.08
C PRO A 223 -10.60 -13.04 -4.98
N ALA A 224 -9.92 -13.85 -5.79
CA ALA A 224 -10.01 -15.29 -5.70
C ALA A 224 -9.47 -15.73 -4.32
N GLY A 225 -10.38 -16.03 -3.40
CA GLY A 225 -10.06 -16.30 -2.00
C GLY A 225 -11.29 -16.42 -1.10
N ARG A 226 -12.43 -15.81 -1.49
CA ARG A 226 -13.71 -16.16 -0.87
C ARG A 226 -14.14 -17.53 -1.38
N SER A 227 -13.78 -18.59 -0.66
CA SER A 227 -14.50 -19.86 -0.75
C SER A 227 -15.99 -19.53 -0.63
N ALA A 228 -16.80 -19.99 -1.59
CA ALA A 228 -18.24 -19.90 -1.47
C ALA A 228 -18.63 -20.45 -0.08
N PRO A 229 -19.51 -19.78 0.68
CA PRO A 229 -19.99 -20.34 1.93
C PRO A 229 -20.47 -21.76 1.62
N THR A 230 -19.93 -22.75 2.33
CA THR A 230 -20.40 -24.14 2.20
C THR A 230 -21.87 -24.11 2.60
N ALA A 231 -22.74 -24.12 1.60
CA ALA A 231 -24.15 -24.33 1.83
C ALA A 231 -24.28 -25.75 2.36
N ALA A 232 -24.54 -25.89 3.67
CA ALA A 232 -24.98 -27.15 4.21
C ALA A 232 -26.21 -27.60 3.41
N PRO A 233 -26.26 -28.86 2.92
CA PRO A 233 -27.39 -29.32 2.14
C PRO A 233 -28.68 -29.12 2.95
N ALA A 234 -29.68 -28.49 2.33
CA ALA A 234 -30.97 -28.27 2.94
C ALA A 234 -31.56 -29.61 3.40
N SER A 235 -31.99 -29.69 4.66
CA SER A 235 -32.67 -30.87 5.18
C SER A 235 -33.97 -31.11 4.40
N PRO A 236 -34.27 -32.35 3.99
CA PRO A 236 -35.48 -32.64 3.24
C PRO A 236 -36.73 -32.30 4.08
N PRO A 237 -37.82 -31.86 3.43
CA PRO A 237 -39.05 -31.51 4.12
C PRO A 237 -39.65 -32.75 4.82
N PRO A 238 -40.29 -32.59 6.00
CA PRO A 238 -40.92 -33.69 6.71
C PRO A 238 -42.08 -34.26 5.88
N VAL A 239 -42.08 -35.58 5.69
CA VAL A 239 -43.13 -36.32 4.99
C VAL A 239 -44.42 -36.29 5.83
N PRO A 240 -45.57 -35.87 5.28
CA PRO A 240 -46.82 -35.89 6.03
C PRO A 240 -47.23 -37.34 6.35
N ALA A 241 -47.55 -37.59 7.62
CA ALA A 241 -48.07 -38.87 8.07
C ALA A 241 -49.42 -39.16 7.38
N GLY A 242 -49.45 -40.17 6.52
CA GLY A 242 -50.64 -40.62 5.83
C GLY A 242 -51.76 -41.00 6.81
N ALA A 243 -52.96 -40.48 6.56
CA ALA A 243 -54.17 -40.85 7.30
C ALA A 243 -54.44 -42.35 7.13
N ARG A 244 -54.51 -43.07 8.25
CA ARG A 244 -54.90 -44.50 8.29
C ARG A 244 -56.34 -44.64 7.80
N SER A 245 -56.54 -45.28 6.66
CA SER A 245 -57.83 -45.75 6.20
C SER A 245 -58.42 -46.74 7.22
N GLN A 246 -59.63 -46.45 7.70
CA GLN A 246 -60.43 -47.40 8.47
C GLN A 246 -60.96 -48.50 7.52
N ALA A 247 -60.64 -49.76 7.83
CA ALA A 247 -61.27 -50.92 7.22
C ALA A 247 -62.25 -51.56 8.22
N VAL A 248 -63.47 -51.74 7.71
CA VAL A 248 -64.70 -52.28 8.27
C VAL A 248 -64.54 -53.70 8.84
N ARG A 249 -65.30 -54.03 9.91
CA ARG A 249 -65.75 -55.42 10.19
C ARG A 249 -67.21 -55.48 10.69
N SER A 250 -68.06 -55.97 9.78
CA SER A 250 -69.21 -56.88 9.88
C SER A 250 -69.96 -57.13 11.20
N ARG A 251 -71.30 -57.15 11.07
CA ARG A 251 -72.13 -58.31 11.42
C ARG A 251 -73.23 -58.54 10.39
#